data_AF-A0AA42L6I6-F1
#
_entry.id   AF-A0AA42L6I6-F1
#
_cell.length_a   1.000
_cell.length_b   1.000
_cell.length_c   1.000
_cell.angle_alpha   90.00
_cell.angle_beta   90.00
_cell.angle_gamma   90.00
#
_symmetry.space_group_name_H-M   'P 1'
#
loop_
_entity.id
_entity.type
_entity.pdbx_description
1 polymer ?
#
loop_
_entity_poly.entity_id
_entity_poly.type
_entity_poly.pdbx_seq_one_letter_code
_entity_poly.pdbx_strand_id
1 'polypeptide(L)'
;MSFAALCWALVAFIQGCMLSQYGQKQLQYVWLNASRRKLLGFSAIIFLACSLGLNCWSEGSSVGPLSWVFVILPAAFFLQLLGFYLFRKYFVQIWCCAMLAALIFTLTGN
;
A
#
# COMPACT_ATOMS: atom_id res chain seq x y z
N MET A 1 6.98 -3.98 15.23
CA MET A 1 6.19 -3.46 14.09
C MET A 1 5.98 -4.56 13.09
N SER A 2 4.74 -4.76 12.65
CA SER A 2 4.42 -5.82 11.71
C SER A 2 4.93 -5.48 10.30
N PHE A 3 5.84 -6.29 9.76
CA PHE A 3 6.33 -6.13 8.38
C PHE A 3 5.20 -6.35 7.36
N ALA A 4 4.27 -7.25 7.66
CA ALA A 4 3.07 -7.46 6.87
C ALA A 4 2.20 -6.18 6.82
N ALA A 5 2.04 -5.50 7.95
CA ALA A 5 1.31 -4.22 8.00
C ALA A 5 1.96 -3.15 7.12
N LEU A 6 3.29 -3.05 7.13
CA LEU A 6 4.02 -2.13 6.24
C LEU A 6 3.80 -2.46 4.76
N CYS A 7 3.87 -3.74 4.38
CA CYS A 7 3.62 -4.15 3.00
C CYS A 7 2.19 -3.82 2.56
N TRP A 8 1.18 -4.08 3.40
CA TRP A 8 -0.21 -3.72 3.09
C TRP A 8 -0.44 -2.21 2.95
N ALA A 9 0.18 -1.39 3.81
CA ALA A 9 0.15 0.06 3.68
C ALA A 9 0.82 0.50 2.37
N LEU A 10 1.97 -0.07 2.02
CA LEU A 10 2.69 0.24 0.78
C LEU A 10 1.84 -0.06 -0.46
N VAL A 11 1.17 -1.21 -0.50
CA VAL A 11 0.23 -1.58 -1.56
C VAL A 11 -0.87 -0.53 -1.69
N ALA A 12 -1.47 -0.11 -0.58
CA ALA A 12 -2.52 0.89 -0.56
C ALA A 12 -2.05 2.26 -1.07
N PHE A 13 -0.87 2.72 -0.66
CA PHE A 13 -0.30 3.98 -1.14
C PHE A 13 0.05 3.92 -2.63
N ILE A 14 0.58 2.81 -3.12
CA ILE A 14 0.85 2.63 -4.55
C ILE A 14 -0.46 2.70 -5.36
N GLN A 15 -1.53 2.05 -4.90
CA GLN A 15 -2.85 2.17 -5.53
C GLN A 15 -3.38 3.62 -5.48
N GLY A 16 -3.25 4.28 -4.33
CA GLY A 16 -3.60 5.70 -4.19
C GLY A 16 -2.86 6.59 -5.19
N CYS A 17 -1.56 6.34 -5.39
CA CYS A 17 -0.75 7.03 -6.37
C CYS A 17 -1.23 6.77 -7.81
N MET A 18 -1.51 5.52 -8.18
CA MET A 18 -2.05 5.17 -9.50
C MET A 18 -3.41 5.82 -9.79
N LEU A 19 -4.23 6.01 -8.74
CA LEU A 19 -5.56 6.61 -8.84
C LEU A 19 -5.54 8.14 -8.84
N SER A 20 -4.52 8.73 -8.21
CA SER A 20 -4.32 10.18 -8.13
C SER A 20 -4.22 10.81 -9.52
N GLN A 21 -4.74 12.03 -9.67
CA GLN A 21 -4.65 12.80 -10.91
C GLN A 21 -3.20 12.97 -11.38
N TYR A 22 -2.26 13.13 -10.45
CA TYR A 22 -0.85 13.26 -10.78
C TYR A 22 -0.26 11.94 -11.33
N GLY A 23 -0.50 10.82 -10.64
CA GLY A 23 -0.03 9.51 -11.10
C GLY A 23 -0.63 9.12 -12.43
N GLN A 24 -1.92 9.41 -12.66
CA GLN A 24 -2.55 9.15 -13.96
C GLN A 24 -1.95 9.96 -15.11
N LYS A 25 -1.64 11.24 -14.90
CA LYS A 25 -0.98 12.07 -15.92
C LYS A 25 0.38 11.51 -16.33
N GLN A 26 1.11 10.94 -15.38
CA GLN A 26 2.47 10.44 -15.60
C GLN A 26 2.54 8.97 -16.06
N LEU A 27 1.57 8.14 -15.67
CA LEU A 27 1.55 6.70 -15.94
C LEU A 27 0.68 6.33 -17.15
N GLN A 28 -0.30 7.17 -17.50
CA GLN A 28 -1.17 7.04 -18.68
C GLN A 28 -1.75 5.63 -18.93
N TYR A 29 -2.20 4.98 -17.85
CA TYR A 29 -2.74 3.62 -17.93
C TYR A 29 -4.10 3.54 -18.65
N VAL A 30 -4.09 3.03 -19.89
CA VAL A 30 -5.29 2.85 -20.74
C VAL A 30 -6.30 1.87 -20.13
N TRP A 31 -5.83 0.86 -19.40
CA TRP A 31 -6.67 -0.17 -18.76
C TRP A 31 -7.42 0.33 -17.50
N LEU A 32 -7.19 1.56 -17.04
CA LEU A 32 -7.69 2.10 -15.79
C LEU A 32 -9.02 2.85 -15.98
N ASN A 33 -10.06 2.11 -16.38
CA ASN A 33 -11.42 2.64 -16.60
C ASN A 33 -12.13 3.05 -15.29
N ALA A 34 -13.19 3.86 -15.39
CA ALA A 34 -13.93 4.40 -14.25
C ALA A 34 -14.37 3.34 -13.21
N SER A 35 -14.86 2.17 -13.67
CA SER A 35 -15.25 1.07 -12.78
C SER A 35 -14.05 0.46 -12.03
N ARG A 36 -12.91 0.29 -12.70
CA ARG A 36 -11.67 -0.22 -12.09
C ARG A 36 -11.07 0.79 -11.11
N ARG A 37 -11.19 2.09 -11.38
CA ARG A 37 -10.76 3.14 -10.45
C ARG A 37 -11.52 3.07 -9.14
N LYS A 38 -12.84 2.91 -9.19
CA LYS A 38 -13.68 2.72 -7.99
C LYS A 38 -13.30 1.46 -7.23
N LEU A 39 -13.14 0.34 -7.95
CA LEU A 39 -12.74 -0.95 -7.35
C LEU A 39 -11.37 -0.83 -6.64
N LEU A 40 -10.37 -0.28 -7.32
CA LEU A 40 -9.03 -0.10 -6.77
C LEU A 40 -9.02 0.86 -5.57
N GLY A 41 -9.83 1.92 -5.64
CA GLY A 41 -9.99 2.85 -4.52
C GLY A 41 -10.58 2.18 -3.28
N PHE A 42 -11.63 1.36 -3.47
CA PHE A 42 -12.21 0.59 -2.37
C PHE A 42 -11.22 -0.44 -1.82
N SER A 43 -10.48 -1.14 -2.70
CA SER A 43 -9.44 -2.08 -2.26
C SER A 43 -8.31 -1.42 -1.47
N ALA A 44 -7.92 -0.19 -1.83
CA ALA A 44 -6.88 0.54 -1.10
C ALA A 44 -7.29 0.85 0.35
N ILE A 45 -8.58 1.18 0.56
CA ILE A 45 -9.13 1.38 1.90
C ILE A 45 -9.08 0.07 2.70
N ILE A 46 -9.48 -1.04 2.09
CA ILE A 46 -9.41 -2.37 2.73
C ILE A 46 -7.96 -2.70 3.12
N PHE A 47 -6.99 -2.48 2.23
CA PHE A 47 -5.59 -2.78 2.52
C PHE A 47 -5.01 -1.88 3.63
N LEU A 48 -5.43 -0.62 3.71
CA LEU A 48 -5.11 0.26 4.84
C LEU A 48 -5.71 -0.26 6.15
N ALA A 49 -6.96 -0.72 6.12
CA ALA A 49 -7.60 -1.31 7.30
C ALA A 49 -6.92 -2.63 7.73
N CYS A 50 -6.54 -3.49 6.79
CA CYS A 50 -5.76 -4.71 7.06
C CYS A 50 -4.39 -4.37 7.66
N SER A 51 -3.71 -3.35 7.13
CA SER A 51 -2.44 -2.85 7.66
C SER A 51 -2.58 -2.43 9.12
N LEU A 52 -3.58 -1.61 9.44
CA LEU A 52 -3.85 -1.17 10.81
C LEU A 52 -4.16 -2.37 11.71
N GLY A 53 -5.07 -3.26 11.28
CA GLY A 53 -5.47 -4.44 12.06
C GLY A 53 -4.28 -5.34 12.40
N LEU A 54 -3.42 -5.63 11.42
CA LEU A 54 -2.21 -6.43 11.62
C LEU A 54 -1.19 -5.75 12.55
N ASN A 55 -1.06 -4.43 12.49
CA ASN A 55 -0.15 -3.73 13.39
C ASN A 55 -0.69 -3.69 14.83
N CYS A 56 -1.99 -3.46 15.00
CA CYS A 56 -2.65 -3.53 16.31
C CYS A 56 -2.59 -4.95 16.90
N TRP A 57 -2.66 -6.00 16.08
CA TRP A 57 -2.47 -7.38 16.52
C TRP A 57 -1.04 -7.63 17.02
N SER A 58 -0.04 -7.09 16.33
CA SER A 58 1.38 -7.30 16.67
C SER A 58 1.86 -6.47 17.87
N GLU A 59 1.43 -5.21 18.00
CA GLU A 59 1.93 -4.28 19.03
C GLU A 59 0.91 -3.97 20.12
N GLY A 60 -0.28 -4.57 20.05
CA GLY A 60 -1.39 -4.30 20.95
C GLY A 60 -2.18 -3.04 20.58
N SER A 61 -3.42 -2.98 21.06
CA SER A 61 -4.39 -1.92 20.70
C SER A 61 -3.98 -0.51 21.16
N SER A 62 -3.14 -0.40 22.19
CA SER A 62 -2.70 0.90 22.71
C SER A 62 -1.57 1.52 21.89
N VAL A 63 -0.56 0.74 21.51
CA VAL A 63 0.63 1.23 20.80
C VAL A 63 0.50 1.09 19.28
N GLY A 64 -0.24 0.08 18.82
CA GLY A 64 -0.40 -0.24 17.40
C GLY A 64 -0.96 0.88 16.52
N PRO A 65 -2.01 1.63 16.93
CA PRO A 65 -2.50 2.76 16.14
C PRO A 65 -1.48 3.89 16.04
N LEU A 66 -0.77 4.19 17.14
CA LEU A 66 0.27 5.22 17.21
C LEU A 66 1.45 4.86 16.29
N SER A 67 2.02 3.66 16.42
CA SER A 67 3.11 3.22 15.56
C SER A 67 2.69 3.07 14.09
N TRP A 68 1.43 2.72 13.84
CA TRP A 68 0.90 2.69 12.48
C TRP A 68 0.88 4.07 11.83
N VAL A 69 0.36 5.09 12.52
CA VAL A 69 0.31 6.47 12.01
C VAL A 69 1.68 7.10 11.88
N PHE A 70 2.56 6.92 12.87
CA PHE A 70 3.83 7.63 12.94
C PHE A 70 5.00 6.92 12.25
N VAL A 71 4.89 5.61 12.00
CA VAL A 71 6.00 4.83 11.44
C VAL A 71 5.59 4.10 10.18
N ILE A 72 4.49 3.35 10.21
CA ILE A 72 4.07 2.55 9.05
C ILE A 72 3.60 3.42 7.89
N LEU A 73 2.66 4.35 8.13
CA LEU A 73 2.16 5.22 7.07
C LEU A 73 3.27 6.08 6.44
N PRO A 74 4.14 6.75 7.20
CA PRO A 74 5.21 7.57 6.63
C PRO A 74 6.22 6.71 5.87
N ALA A 75 6.64 5.57 6.42
CA ALA A 75 7.57 4.67 5.73
C ALA A 75 6.99 4.19 4.38
N ALA A 76 5.74 3.72 4.38
CA ALA A 76 5.06 3.27 3.19
C ALA A 76 4.87 4.40 2.15
N PHE A 77 4.56 5.61 2.60
CA PHE A 77 4.45 6.79 1.74
C PHE A 77 5.78 7.15 1.08
N PHE A 78 6.88 7.22 1.85
CA PHE A 78 8.20 7.53 1.29
C PHE A 78 8.70 6.43 0.35
N LEU A 79 8.50 5.15 0.70
CA LEU A 79 8.82 4.02 -0.17
C LEU A 79 8.03 4.08 -1.49
N GLN A 80 6.74 4.40 -1.43
CA GLN A 80 5.91 4.59 -2.62
C GLN A 80 6.40 5.76 -3.48
N LEU A 81 6.76 6.88 -2.85
CA LEU A 81 7.26 8.07 -3.54
C LEU A 81 8.59 7.77 -4.25
N LEU A 82 9.52 7.12 -3.53
CA LEU A 82 10.81 6.67 -4.05
C LEU A 82 10.64 5.71 -5.24
N GLY A 83 9.77 4.70 -5.08
CA GLY A 83 9.46 3.73 -6.14
C GLY A 83 8.83 4.39 -7.37
N PHE A 84 8.00 5.41 -7.18
CA PHE A 84 7.40 6.16 -8.29
C PHE A 84 8.43 6.97 -9.08
N TYR A 85 9.39 7.63 -8.40
CA TYR A 85 10.40 8.43 -9.07
C TYR A 85 11.46 7.58 -9.77
N LEU A 86 11.94 6.51 -9.13
CA LEU A 86 13.00 5.65 -9.69
C LEU A 86 12.49 4.66 -10.73
N PHE A 87 11.30 4.08 -10.53
CA PHE A 87 10.83 2.93 -11.28
C PHE A 87 9.43 3.15 -11.86
N ARG A 88 9.16 4.37 -12.34
CA ARG A 88 7.85 4.73 -12.91
C ARG A 88 7.34 3.74 -13.95
N LYS A 89 8.21 3.24 -14.84
CA LYS A 89 7.86 2.27 -15.88
C LYS A 89 7.43 0.90 -15.31
N TYR A 90 7.95 0.54 -14.14
CA TYR A 90 7.71 -0.73 -13.48
C TYR A 90 6.71 -0.63 -12.32
N PHE A 91 5.97 0.48 -12.23
CA PHE A 91 5.17 0.80 -11.06
C PHE A 91 4.03 -0.22 -10.80
N VAL A 92 3.46 -0.80 -11.87
CA VAL A 92 2.50 -1.92 -11.74
C VAL A 92 3.18 -3.19 -11.23
N GLN A 93 4.37 -3.52 -11.75
CA GLN A 93 5.11 -4.68 -11.25
C GLN A 93 5.47 -4.52 -9.77
N ILE A 94 5.90 -3.32 -9.34
CA ILE A 94 6.19 -3.02 -7.94
C ILE A 94 4.94 -3.18 -7.08
N TRP A 95 3.80 -2.71 -7.56
CA TRP A 95 2.51 -2.92 -6.88
C TRP A 95 2.20 -4.40 -6.69
N CYS A 96 2.30 -5.21 -7.75
CA CYS A 96 2.08 -6.66 -7.67
C CYS A 96 3.08 -7.35 -6.74
N CYS A 97 4.36 -6.97 -6.79
CA CYS A 97 5.40 -7.52 -5.91
C CYS A 97 5.14 -7.16 -4.44
N ALA A 98 4.74 -5.91 -4.16
CA ALA A 98 4.37 -5.48 -2.82
C ALA A 98 3.15 -6.25 -2.30
N MET A 99 2.18 -6.55 -3.17
CA MET A 99 0.99 -7.32 -2.81
C MET A 99 1.32 -8.78 -2.53
N LEU A 100 2.20 -9.40 -3.34
CA LEU A 100 2.71 -10.75 -3.08
C LEU A 100 3.51 -10.80 -1.77
N ALA A 101 4.39 -9.82 -1.54
CA ALA A 101 5.13 -9.71 -0.29
C ALA A 101 4.18 -9.59 0.90
N ALA A 102 3.17 -8.72 0.83
CA ALA A 102 2.17 -8.55 1.87
C ALA A 102 1.46 -9.89 2.19
N LEU A 103 1.06 -10.65 1.17
CA LEU A 103 0.44 -11.96 1.33
C LEU A 103 1.39 -12.96 2.00
N ILE A 104 2.63 -13.08 1.51
CA ILE A 104 3.64 -14.00 2.06
C ILE A 104 3.90 -13.66 3.53
N PHE A 105 4.17 -12.40 3.86
CA PHE A 105 4.45 -12.01 5.24
C PHE A 105 3.23 -12.14 6.16
N THR A 106 2.01 -12.04 5.63
CA THR A 106 0.80 -12.32 6.41
C THR A 106 0.64 -13.82 6.68
N LEU A 107 0.98 -14.68 5.72
CA LEU A 107 0.80 -16.14 5.83
C LEU A 107 1.95 -16.84 6.58
N THR A 108 3.18 -16.33 6.43
CA THR A 108 4.39 -16.88 7.06
C THR A 108 4.66 -16.25 8.42
N GLY A 109 4.08 -15.08 8.71
CA GLY A 109 4.28 -14.33 9.95
C GLY A 109 3.36 -14.73 11.10
N ASN A 110 3.12 -16.03 11.30
CA ASN A 110 2.55 -16.59 12.53
C ASN A 110 3.66 -17.08 13.45
#